data_AF-A0A2E3HPV0-F1
#
_entry.id   AF-A0A2E3HPV0-F1
#
_cell.length_a   1.000
_cell.length_b   1.000
_cell.length_c   1.000
_cell.angle_alpha   90.00
_cell.angle_beta   90.00
_cell.angle_gamma   90.00
#
_symmetry.space_group_name_H-M   'P 1'
#
loop_
_entity.id
_entity.type
_entity.pdbx_description
1 polymer ?
#
loop_
_entity_poly.entity_id
_entity_poly.type
_entity_poly.pdbx_seq_one_letter_code
_entity_poly.pdbx_strand_id
1 'polypeptide(L)'
;MNKWKWISFGVVGSLFAVSHLGMIGYIATRTKEAPLPSVDLPVGPYTSYKVSVQEDGYAISYSANDPKKAFITKDIKEKAGFLGLANNTTQITEEYFMDGKTNQGGPVSNNRSWIDNPPGLTQGQAAEISAQRIACIKAVGSGEGTGRVVGTSIGAAAAPSLSTIPFVGWVAAGWVAMFGGNQGAEIGGNMAEEMSKDC
;
A
#
# COMPACT_ATOMS: atom_id res chain seq x y z
N MET A 1 -34.22 -82.65 -1.23
CA MET A 1 -33.39 -81.56 -1.83
C MET A 1 -34.18 -80.53 -2.66
N ASN A 2 -35.52 -80.45 -2.60
CA ASN A 2 -36.28 -79.56 -3.51
C ASN A 2 -36.71 -78.22 -2.90
N LYS A 3 -36.83 -78.06 -1.58
CA LYS A 3 -37.33 -76.82 -0.96
C LYS A 3 -36.39 -75.62 -1.17
N TRP A 4 -35.08 -75.83 -1.20
CA TRP A 4 -34.09 -74.74 -1.39
C TRP A 4 -34.14 -74.14 -2.80
N LYS A 5 -34.41 -74.96 -3.83
CA LYS A 5 -34.56 -74.48 -5.21
C LYS A 5 -35.80 -73.58 -5.38
N TRP A 6 -36.91 -73.91 -4.73
CA TRP A 6 -38.13 -73.10 -4.76
C TRP A 6 -37.99 -71.80 -3.98
N ILE A 7 -37.29 -71.81 -2.84
CA ILE A 7 -36.98 -70.60 -2.08
C ILE A 7 -36.02 -69.68 -2.86
N SER A 8 -34.99 -70.23 -3.52
CA SER A 8 -34.08 -69.39 -4.31
C SER A 8 -34.79 -68.79 -5.52
N PHE A 9 -35.62 -69.54 -6.25
CA PHE A 9 -36.34 -69.00 -7.40
C PHE A 9 -37.37 -67.93 -7.01
N GLY A 10 -38.12 -68.17 -5.92
CA GLY A 10 -39.15 -67.24 -5.45
C GLY A 10 -38.57 -65.97 -4.81
N VAL A 11 -37.56 -66.09 -3.95
CA VAL A 11 -37.00 -64.94 -3.22
C VAL A 11 -36.01 -64.16 -4.08
N VAL A 12 -35.10 -64.85 -4.78
CA VAL A 12 -34.11 -64.16 -5.64
C VAL A 12 -34.82 -63.60 -6.87
N GLY A 13 -35.69 -64.38 -7.52
CA GLY A 13 -36.46 -63.92 -8.68
C GLY A 13 -37.33 -62.70 -8.37
N SER A 14 -37.98 -62.66 -7.20
CA SER A 14 -38.79 -61.50 -6.80
C SER A 14 -37.94 -60.26 -6.48
N LEU A 15 -36.80 -60.40 -5.80
CA LEU A 15 -35.87 -59.29 -5.53
C LEU A 15 -35.32 -58.68 -6.82
N PHE A 16 -34.91 -59.50 -7.78
CA PHE A 16 -34.46 -59.02 -9.09
C PHE A 16 -35.60 -58.35 -9.85
N ALA A 17 -36.82 -58.92 -9.86
CA ALA A 17 -37.96 -58.28 -10.52
C ALA A 17 -38.32 -56.92 -9.90
N VAL A 18 -38.31 -56.81 -8.57
CA VAL A 18 -38.58 -55.55 -7.86
C VAL A 18 -37.47 -54.51 -8.09
N SER A 19 -36.20 -54.93 -8.15
CA SER A 19 -35.10 -54.00 -8.44
C SER A 19 -35.22 -53.40 -9.86
N HIS A 20 -35.61 -54.22 -10.84
CA HIS A 20 -35.79 -53.77 -12.21
C HIS A 20 -37.00 -52.84 -12.33
N LEU A 21 -38.10 -53.13 -11.64
CA LEU A 21 -39.26 -52.23 -11.59
C LEU A 21 -38.94 -50.90 -10.89
N GLY A 22 -38.15 -50.94 -9.82
CA GLY A 22 -37.66 -49.73 -9.15
C GLY A 22 -36.77 -48.88 -10.06
N MET A 23 -35.88 -49.52 -10.82
CA MET A 23 -35.01 -48.84 -11.79
C MET A 23 -35.79 -48.24 -12.96
N ILE A 24 -36.76 -48.99 -13.51
CA ILE A 24 -37.64 -48.52 -14.58
C ILE A 24 -38.50 -47.36 -14.08
N GLY A 25 -39.05 -47.44 -12.86
CA GLY A 25 -39.78 -46.34 -12.22
C GLY A 25 -38.90 -45.10 -12.07
N TYR A 26 -37.67 -45.26 -11.56
CA TYR A 26 -36.71 -44.16 -11.42
C TYR A 26 -36.40 -43.49 -12.76
N ILE A 27 -36.13 -44.27 -13.81
CA ILE A 27 -35.84 -43.74 -15.16
C ILE A 27 -37.09 -43.11 -15.79
N ALA A 28 -38.26 -43.73 -15.66
CA ALA A 28 -39.51 -43.21 -16.22
C ALA A 28 -39.92 -41.87 -15.56
N THR A 29 -39.62 -41.70 -14.26
CA THR A 29 -39.88 -40.44 -13.54
C THR A 29 -38.86 -39.34 -13.81
N ARG A 30 -37.70 -39.64 -14.39
CA ARG A 30 -36.69 -38.62 -14.78
C ARG A 30 -37.10 -37.74 -15.96
N THR A 31 -38.25 -37.99 -16.57
CA THR A 31 -38.77 -37.21 -17.70
C THR A 31 -39.20 -35.77 -17.36
N LYS A 32 -39.28 -35.40 -16.08
CA LYS A 32 -39.76 -34.07 -15.66
C LYS A 32 -38.69 -32.98 -15.64
N GLU A 33 -37.41 -33.34 -15.60
CA GLU A 33 -36.32 -32.37 -15.60
C GLU A 33 -35.18 -32.95 -16.44
N ALA A 34 -34.97 -32.42 -17.65
CA ALA A 34 -33.77 -32.71 -18.40
C ALA A 34 -32.57 -32.34 -17.51
N PRO A 35 -31.61 -33.26 -17.25
CA PRO A 35 -30.39 -32.90 -16.55
C PRO A 35 -29.59 -32.02 -17.51
N LEU A 36 -29.86 -30.72 -17.45
CA LEU A 36 -29.04 -29.72 -18.13
C LEU A 36 -27.58 -30.02 -17.76
N PRO A 37 -26.65 -30.14 -18.74
CA PRO A 37 -25.25 -30.41 -18.46
C PRO A 37 -24.73 -29.45 -17.40
N SER A 38 -24.08 -30.01 -16.36
CA SER A 38 -23.37 -29.22 -15.38
C SER A 38 -22.19 -28.54 -16.08
N VAL A 39 -22.23 -27.21 -16.16
CA VAL A 39 -21.17 -26.41 -16.78
C VAL A 39 -20.28 -25.88 -15.67
N ASP A 40 -19.08 -26.46 -15.53
CA ASP A 40 -18.06 -25.96 -14.62
C ASP A 40 -17.18 -24.94 -15.36
N LEU A 41 -17.36 -23.67 -15.04
CA LEU A 41 -16.67 -22.55 -15.70
C LEU A 41 -15.61 -21.97 -14.77
N PRO A 42 -14.38 -21.72 -15.25
CA PRO A 42 -13.37 -21.07 -14.43
C PRO A 42 -13.81 -19.63 -14.12
N VAL A 43 -14.16 -19.36 -12.87
CA VAL A 43 -14.56 -18.03 -12.41
C VAL A 43 -13.34 -17.23 -11.94
N GLY A 44 -13.26 -15.96 -12.34
CA GLY A 44 -12.24 -15.02 -11.91
C GLY A 44 -12.85 -13.67 -11.50
N PRO A 45 -12.04 -12.77 -10.91
CA PRO A 45 -12.49 -11.40 -10.66
C PRO A 45 -13.00 -10.76 -11.94
N TYR A 46 -14.19 -10.17 -11.90
CA TYR A 46 -14.81 -9.46 -13.02
C TYR A 46 -15.10 -10.30 -14.27
N THR A 47 -15.22 -11.63 -14.12
CA THR A 47 -15.74 -12.50 -15.18
C THR A 47 -17.23 -12.69 -14.99
N SER A 48 -18.03 -12.45 -16.03
CA SER A 48 -19.43 -12.86 -16.06
C SER A 48 -19.64 -13.89 -17.18
N TYR A 49 -20.39 -14.94 -16.86
CA TYR A 49 -20.79 -15.98 -17.79
C TYR A 49 -22.31 -15.99 -17.90
N LYS A 50 -22.81 -15.94 -19.12
CA LYS A 50 -24.21 -16.19 -19.42
C LYS A 50 -24.31 -17.54 -20.11
N VAL A 51 -24.86 -18.52 -19.42
CA VAL A 51 -25.04 -19.88 -19.93
C VAL A 51 -26.51 -20.06 -20.30
N SER A 52 -26.75 -20.40 -21.57
CA SER A 52 -28.05 -20.85 -22.05
C SER A 52 -27.91 -22.33 -22.43
N VAL A 53 -28.61 -23.18 -21.69
CA VAL A 53 -28.61 -24.63 -21.91
C VAL A 53 -29.97 -25.02 -22.49
N GLN A 54 -29.95 -25.66 -23.65
CA GLN A 54 -31.11 -26.17 -24.36
C GLN A 54 -30.91 -27.67 -24.63
N GLU A 55 -31.96 -28.38 -25.04
CA GLU A 55 -31.86 -29.83 -25.30
C GLU A 55 -30.94 -30.15 -26.49
N ASP A 56 -30.80 -29.23 -27.45
CA ASP A 56 -30.01 -29.34 -28.66
C ASP A 56 -28.56 -28.83 -28.52
N GLY A 57 -28.22 -28.18 -27.41
CA GLY A 57 -26.87 -27.68 -27.18
C GLY A 57 -26.73 -26.66 -26.06
N TYR A 58 -25.54 -26.07 -25.97
CA TYR A 58 -25.22 -25.04 -25.00
C TYR A 58 -24.59 -23.81 -25.67
N ALA A 59 -24.99 -22.64 -25.22
CA ALA A 59 -24.38 -21.38 -25.58
C ALA A 59 -23.82 -20.71 -24.32
N ILE A 60 -22.52 -20.42 -24.33
CA ILE A 60 -21.83 -19.75 -23.24
C ILE A 60 -21.33 -18.40 -23.78
N SER A 61 -21.87 -17.30 -23.26
CA SER A 61 -21.33 -15.96 -23.50
C SER A 61 -20.43 -15.58 -22.34
N TYR A 62 -19.18 -15.25 -22.64
CA TYR A 62 -18.19 -14.78 -21.68
C TYR A 62 -18.03 -13.27 -21.80
N SER A 63 -18.09 -12.58 -20.67
CA SER A 63 -17.73 -11.17 -20.57
C SER A 63 -16.64 -11.03 -19.50
N ALA A 64 -15.42 -10.73 -19.92
CA ALA A 64 -14.38 -10.29 -19.02
C ALA A 64 -14.53 -8.79 -18.75
N ASN A 65 -13.85 -8.30 -17.70
CA ASN A 65 -13.62 -6.87 -17.54
C ASN A 65 -12.84 -6.35 -18.74
N ASP A 66 -13.54 -5.83 -19.73
CA ASP A 66 -12.95 -4.89 -20.67
C ASP A 66 -12.67 -3.62 -19.85
N PRO A 67 -11.42 -3.19 -19.67
CA PRO A 67 -11.11 -2.01 -18.88
C PRO A 67 -11.78 -0.80 -19.55
N LYS A 68 -13.00 -0.51 -19.10
CA LYS A 68 -13.76 0.64 -19.55
C LYS A 68 -12.95 1.85 -19.14
N LYS A 69 -12.35 2.53 -20.12
CA LYS A 69 -11.62 3.77 -19.89
C LYS A 69 -12.53 4.72 -19.13
N ALA A 70 -12.07 5.20 -17.99
CA ALA A 70 -12.80 6.20 -17.23
C ALA A 70 -12.36 7.57 -17.74
N PHE A 71 -13.28 8.53 -17.74
CA PHE A 71 -13.03 9.89 -18.21
C PHE A 71 -13.22 10.85 -17.05
N ILE A 72 -12.24 11.71 -16.81
CA ILE A 72 -12.39 12.88 -15.95
C ILE A 72 -12.41 14.10 -16.87
N THR A 73 -13.55 14.80 -16.90
CA THR A 73 -13.67 16.09 -17.59
C THR A 73 -13.39 17.20 -16.58
N LYS A 74 -12.35 17.99 -16.85
CA LYS A 74 -12.00 19.18 -16.06
C LYS A 74 -12.31 20.42 -16.88
N ASP A 75 -13.22 21.24 -16.38
CA ASP A 75 -13.54 22.56 -16.96
C ASP A 75 -12.69 23.62 -16.27
N ILE A 76 -11.63 24.09 -16.94
CA ILE A 76 -10.78 25.16 -16.41
C ILE A 76 -11.27 26.49 -17.00
N LYS A 77 -11.71 27.39 -16.13
CA LYS A 77 -12.09 28.76 -16.50
C LYS A 77 -10.88 29.66 -16.34
N GLU A 78 -10.21 29.98 -17.43
CA GLU A 78 -9.07 30.90 -17.43
C GLU A 78 -9.50 32.29 -17.94
N LYS A 79 -8.90 33.34 -17.38
CA LYS A 79 -9.10 34.71 -17.89
C LYS A 79 -8.25 34.89 -19.15
N ALA A 80 -8.86 35.33 -20.23
CA ALA A 80 -8.23 35.58 -21.52
C ALA A 80 -8.10 37.08 -21.84
N GLY A 81 -7.04 37.43 -22.56
CA GLY A 81 -6.71 38.79 -23.00
C GLY A 81 -5.75 39.55 -22.08
N PHE A 82 -5.03 40.53 -22.63
CA PHE A 82 -3.99 41.33 -21.94
C PHE A 82 -4.49 42.08 -20.68
N LEU A 83 -5.81 42.30 -20.57
CA LEU A 83 -6.46 42.96 -19.43
C LEU A 83 -7.34 42.01 -18.59
N GLY A 84 -7.37 40.70 -18.90
CA GLY A 84 -8.13 39.70 -18.14
C GLY A 84 -9.66 39.88 -18.11
N LEU A 85 -10.22 40.58 -19.11
CA LEU A 85 -11.66 40.90 -19.21
C LEU A 85 -12.48 39.83 -19.95
N ALA A 86 -11.85 38.91 -20.69
CA ALA A 86 -12.55 37.80 -21.32
C ALA A 86 -12.40 36.54 -20.46
N ASN A 87 -13.41 35.66 -20.49
CA ASN A 87 -13.33 34.33 -19.89
C ASN A 87 -13.20 33.31 -21.01
N ASN A 88 -12.18 32.46 -20.95
CA ASN A 88 -12.04 31.30 -21.81
C ASN A 88 -12.28 30.04 -20.97
N THR A 89 -13.06 29.09 -21.49
CA THR A 89 -13.32 27.81 -20.81
C THR A 89 -12.64 26.72 -21.60
N THR A 90 -11.58 26.16 -21.03
CA THR A 90 -10.84 25.05 -21.63
C THR A 90 -11.33 23.75 -20.98
N GLN A 91 -11.90 22.84 -21.79
CA GLN A 91 -12.26 21.51 -21.31
C GLN A 91 -11.10 20.55 -21.57
N ILE A 92 -10.60 19.91 -20.51
CA ILE A 92 -9.57 18.87 -20.60
C ILE A 92 -10.23 17.54 -20.22
N THR A 93 -10.24 16.60 -21.16
CA THR A 93 -10.70 15.23 -20.93
C THR A 93 -9.50 14.33 -20.70
N GLU A 94 -9.37 13.81 -19.49
CA GLU A 94 -8.29 12.90 -19.10
C GLU A 94 -8.83 11.46 -19.10
N GLU A 95 -8.29 10.61 -19.97
CA GLU A 95 -8.56 9.16 -19.98
C GLU A 95 -7.68 8.49 -18.93
N TYR A 96 -8.29 7.69 -18.04
CA TYR A 96 -7.55 6.97 -17.01
C TYR A 96 -8.06 5.53 -16.85
N PHE A 97 -7.15 4.66 -16.38
CA PHE A 97 -7.40 3.24 -16.17
C PHE A 97 -7.82 2.97 -14.72
N MET A 98 -8.57 1.87 -14.51
CA MET A 98 -9.01 1.42 -13.18
C MET A 98 -7.85 1.23 -12.20
N ASP A 99 -6.70 0.75 -12.68
CA ASP A 99 -5.50 0.56 -11.88
C ASP A 99 -4.50 1.75 -11.98
N GLY A 100 -4.98 2.93 -12.38
CA GLY A 100 -4.18 4.15 -12.42
C GLY A 100 -4.10 4.88 -11.08
N LYS A 101 -3.07 5.72 -10.92
CA LYS A 101 -2.84 6.61 -9.76
C LYS A 101 -4.09 7.36 -9.31
N THR A 102 -4.94 7.78 -10.27
CA THR A 102 -6.16 8.56 -10.01
C THR A 102 -7.23 7.78 -9.25
N ASN A 103 -7.35 6.47 -9.48
CA ASN A 103 -8.32 5.61 -8.77
C ASN A 103 -7.78 5.09 -7.43
N GLN A 104 -6.47 4.94 -7.33
CA GLN A 104 -5.83 4.29 -6.19
C GLN A 104 -5.33 5.27 -5.12
N GLY A 105 -5.40 6.58 -5.38
CA GLY A 105 -5.00 7.62 -4.43
C GLY A 105 -3.49 7.70 -4.17
N GLY A 106 -2.68 6.92 -4.89
CA GLY A 106 -1.23 6.87 -4.72
C GLY A 106 -0.59 5.68 -5.44
N PRO A 107 0.75 5.55 -5.37
CA PRO A 107 1.45 4.37 -5.84
C PRO A 107 1.09 3.20 -4.91
N VAL A 108 0.25 2.27 -5.36
CA VAL A 108 -0.06 1.03 -4.63
C VAL A 108 0.20 -0.18 -5.52
N SER A 109 0.89 -1.17 -4.95
CA SER A 109 1.01 -2.48 -5.59
C SER A 109 -0.25 -3.28 -5.27
N ASN A 110 -0.94 -3.75 -6.31
CA ASN A 110 -2.08 -4.65 -6.20
C ASN A 110 -1.82 -5.89 -7.09
N ASN A 111 -2.75 -6.86 -7.08
CA ASN A 111 -2.58 -8.12 -7.82
C ASN A 111 -2.50 -7.94 -9.37
N ARG A 112 -2.85 -6.76 -9.90
CA ARG A 112 -2.91 -6.44 -11.34
C ARG A 112 -1.93 -5.35 -11.76
N SER A 113 -1.53 -4.47 -10.83
CA SER A 113 -0.59 -3.38 -11.06
C SER A 113 0.50 -3.44 -10.00
N TRP A 114 1.75 -3.56 -10.43
CA TRP A 114 2.90 -3.51 -9.53
C TRP A 114 3.64 -2.19 -9.73
N ILE A 115 4.18 -1.63 -8.63
CA ILE A 115 5.03 -0.46 -8.73
C ILE A 115 6.47 -0.92 -8.95
N ASP A 116 7.09 -0.51 -10.06
CA ASP A 116 8.47 -0.88 -10.40
C ASP A 116 9.52 -0.32 -9.42
N ASN A 117 9.16 0.72 -8.67
CA ASN A 117 10.01 1.28 -7.62
C ASN A 117 9.17 1.65 -6.38
N PRO A 118 9.60 1.30 -5.16
CA PRO A 118 8.87 1.69 -3.96
C PRO A 118 8.66 3.21 -3.92
N PRO A 119 7.51 3.72 -3.46
CA PRO A 119 7.33 5.15 -3.28
C PRO A 119 8.35 5.67 -2.26
N GLY A 120 9.36 6.37 -2.77
CA GLY A 120 10.52 6.84 -2.01
C GLY A 120 11.63 7.30 -2.94
N LEU A 121 12.60 8.04 -2.38
CA LEU A 121 13.77 8.54 -3.12
C LEU A 121 14.45 7.41 -3.90
N THR A 122 14.83 7.68 -5.15
CA THR A 122 15.70 6.78 -5.91
C THR A 122 17.01 6.56 -5.15
N GLN A 123 17.69 5.43 -5.35
CA GLN A 123 18.91 5.10 -4.61
C GLN A 123 20.03 6.15 -4.76
N GLY A 124 20.07 6.84 -5.91
CA GLY A 124 20.95 8.00 -6.14
C GLY A 124 20.55 9.22 -5.30
N GLN A 125 19.26 9.55 -5.25
CA GLN A 125 18.76 10.66 -4.42
C GLN A 125 18.93 10.36 -2.92
N ALA A 126 18.74 9.12 -2.50
CA ALA A 126 18.94 8.71 -1.10
C ALA A 126 20.42 8.86 -0.69
N ALA A 127 21.34 8.53 -1.58
CA ALA A 127 22.78 8.72 -1.37
C ALA A 127 23.13 10.22 -1.25
N GLU A 128 22.56 11.08 -2.11
CA GLU A 128 22.79 12.52 -2.08
C GLU A 128 22.26 13.17 -0.79
N ILE A 129 21.03 12.85 -0.39
CA ILE A 129 20.48 13.31 0.90
C ILE A 129 21.32 12.79 2.07
N SER A 130 21.81 11.55 2.01
CA SER A 130 22.68 11.02 3.07
C SER A 130 24.01 11.76 3.15
N ALA A 131 24.61 12.10 2.01
CA ALA A 131 25.87 12.85 1.95
C ALA A 131 25.68 14.28 2.48
N GLN A 132 24.60 14.95 2.09
CA GLN A 132 24.25 16.28 2.57
C GLN A 132 24.01 16.28 4.09
N ARG A 133 23.28 15.29 4.62
CA ARG A 133 23.11 15.14 6.09
C ARG A 133 24.42 14.90 6.81
N ILE A 134 25.32 14.08 6.26
CA ILE A 134 26.64 13.84 6.87
C ILE A 134 27.47 15.13 6.89
N ALA A 135 27.41 15.94 5.83
CA ALA A 135 28.06 17.25 5.77
C ALA A 135 27.48 18.21 6.83
N CYS A 136 26.15 18.27 6.95
CA CYS A 136 25.46 19.07 7.96
C CYS A 136 25.85 18.65 9.40
N ILE A 137 25.80 17.35 9.73
CA ILE A 137 26.20 16.83 11.05
C ILE A 137 27.65 17.19 11.39
N LYS A 138 28.55 17.12 10.40
CA LYS A 138 29.96 17.49 10.59
C LYS A 138 30.15 18.99 10.82
N ALA A 139 29.39 19.84 10.12
CA ALA A 139 29.41 21.28 10.31
C ALA A 139 28.89 21.66 11.71
N VAL A 140 27.74 21.10 12.11
CA VAL A 140 27.16 21.28 13.45
C VAL A 140 28.14 20.82 14.54
N GLY A 141 28.72 19.63 14.42
CA GLY A 141 29.71 19.14 15.40
C GLY A 141 30.98 19.99 15.50
N SER A 142 31.39 20.67 14.42
CA SER A 142 32.48 21.64 14.44
C SER A 142 32.08 22.95 15.15
N GLY A 143 30.85 23.40 14.95
CA GLY A 143 30.24 24.53 15.65
C GLY A 143 30.10 24.28 17.14
N GLU A 144 29.58 23.11 17.53
CA GLU A 144 29.49 22.66 18.92
C GLU A 144 30.87 22.62 19.60
N GLY A 145 31.89 22.09 18.91
CA GLY A 145 33.26 22.06 19.41
C GLY A 145 33.82 23.45 19.71
N THR A 146 33.62 24.39 18.80
CA THR A 146 34.10 25.78 18.93
C THR A 146 33.31 26.54 19.98
N GLY A 147 31.98 26.43 19.94
CA GLY A 147 31.06 27.05 20.88
C GLY A 147 31.27 26.55 22.30
N ARG A 148 31.57 25.25 22.50
CA ARG A 148 31.94 24.71 23.81
C ARG A 148 33.21 25.32 24.37
N VAL A 149 34.26 25.49 23.55
CA VAL A 149 35.51 26.12 24.01
C VAL A 149 35.28 27.58 24.40
N VAL A 150 34.50 28.33 23.62
CA VAL A 150 34.15 29.72 23.93
C VAL A 150 33.26 29.82 25.16
N GLY A 151 32.22 28.98 25.25
CA GLY A 151 31.28 28.96 26.38
C GLY A 151 31.90 28.48 27.70
N THR A 152 32.78 27.48 27.66
CA THR A 152 33.58 27.07 28.83
C THR A 152 34.51 28.20 29.29
N SER A 153 35.08 28.99 28.37
CA SER A 153 35.95 30.13 28.72
C SER A 153 35.16 31.25 29.42
N ILE A 154 33.93 31.53 28.99
CA ILE A 154 33.04 32.50 29.64
C ILE A 154 32.57 31.99 31.01
N GLY A 155 32.17 30.71 31.10
CA GLY A 155 31.81 30.08 32.38
C GLY A 155 32.98 30.04 33.36
N ALA A 156 34.20 29.79 32.86
CA ALA A 156 35.42 29.84 33.65
C ALA A 156 35.80 31.27 34.09
N ALA A 157 35.47 32.30 33.31
CA ALA A 157 35.66 33.69 33.73
C ALA A 157 34.73 34.11 34.88
N ALA A 158 33.58 33.42 35.05
CA ALA A 158 32.70 33.57 36.21
C ALA A 158 33.12 32.68 37.40
N ALA A 159 34.10 31.79 37.24
CA ALA A 159 34.62 30.94 38.32
C ALA A 159 35.20 31.70 39.54
N PRO A 160 35.85 32.87 39.42
CA PRO A 160 36.49 33.55 40.55
C PRO A 160 35.53 33.95 41.68
N SER A 161 34.24 34.13 41.39
CA SER A 161 33.23 34.50 42.39
C SER A 161 32.72 33.29 43.18
N LEU A 162 32.81 32.08 42.62
CA LEU A 162 32.34 30.83 43.23
C LEU A 162 33.48 30.01 43.84
N SER A 163 34.71 30.16 43.34
CA SER A 163 35.92 29.51 43.88
C SER A 163 36.30 29.98 45.29
N THR A 164 35.73 31.09 45.76
CA THR A 164 36.00 31.70 47.08
C THR A 164 35.17 31.07 48.20
N ILE A 165 34.23 30.16 47.88
CA ILE A 165 33.43 29.43 48.88
C ILE A 165 34.26 28.26 49.43
N PRO A 166 34.57 28.21 50.74
CA PRO A 166 35.37 27.13 51.31
C PRO A 166 34.70 25.76 51.13
N PHE A 167 35.52 24.74 50.88
CA PHE A 167 35.16 23.32 50.65
C PHE A 167 34.43 22.99 49.34
N VAL A 168 33.59 23.87 48.78
CA VAL A 168 32.76 23.57 47.58
C VAL A 168 33.06 24.43 46.34
N GLY A 169 33.88 25.48 46.47
CA GLY A 169 34.09 26.45 45.39
C GLY A 169 34.71 25.89 44.10
N TRP A 170 35.61 24.91 44.20
CA TRP A 170 36.21 24.26 43.02
C TRP A 170 35.20 23.40 42.23
N VAL A 171 34.24 22.77 42.93
CA VAL A 171 33.15 21.99 42.30
C VAL A 171 32.14 22.92 41.65
N ALA A 172 31.78 24.01 42.32
CA ALA A 172 30.86 25.01 41.79
C ALA A 172 31.46 25.73 40.56
N ALA A 173 32.75 26.06 40.59
CA ALA A 173 33.48 26.58 39.43
C ALA A 173 33.50 25.60 38.25
N GLY A 174 33.74 24.31 38.52
CA GLY A 174 33.68 23.26 37.49
C GLY A 174 32.29 23.11 36.87
N TRP A 175 31.23 23.22 37.68
CA TRP A 175 29.84 23.18 37.19
C TRP A 175 29.52 24.36 36.29
N VAL A 176 29.90 25.59 36.66
CA VAL A 176 29.63 26.78 35.84
C VAL A 176 30.44 26.76 34.54
N ALA A 177 31.67 26.27 34.57
CA ALA A 177 32.46 26.05 33.35
C ALA A 177 31.81 25.00 32.42
N MET A 178 31.33 23.87 32.97
CA MET A 178 30.63 22.84 32.20
C MET A 178 29.27 23.33 31.67
N PHE A 179 28.53 24.09 32.47
CA PHE A 179 27.26 24.69 32.07
C PHE A 179 27.45 25.68 30.92
N GLY A 180 28.41 26.60 31.04
CA GLY A 180 28.76 27.53 29.95
C GLY A 180 29.27 26.78 28.72
N GLY A 181 30.01 25.70 28.90
CA GLY A 181 30.45 24.82 27.82
C GLY A 181 29.31 24.15 27.06
N ASN A 182 28.34 23.58 27.76
CA ASN A 182 27.18 22.93 27.15
C ASN A 182 26.28 23.94 26.42
N GLN A 183 26.01 25.08 27.04
CA GLN A 183 25.22 26.15 26.42
C GLN A 183 25.95 26.78 25.23
N GLY A 184 27.27 26.93 25.31
CA GLY A 184 28.10 27.36 24.19
C GLY A 184 28.12 26.34 23.04
N ALA A 185 28.15 25.04 23.35
CA ALA A 185 28.09 23.98 22.35
C ALA A 185 26.76 24.05 21.57
N GLU A 186 25.64 24.17 22.27
CA GLU A 186 24.31 24.25 21.67
C GLU A 186 24.14 25.48 20.78
N ILE A 187 24.57 26.66 21.24
CA ILE A 187 24.55 27.89 20.45
C ILE A 187 25.48 27.76 19.22
N GLY A 188 26.68 27.22 19.40
CA GLY A 188 27.64 27.02 18.31
C GLY A 188 27.16 26.00 17.27
N GLY A 189 26.47 24.95 17.71
CA GLY A 189 25.84 23.95 16.85
C GLY A 189 24.72 24.55 16.01
N ASN A 190 23.78 25.26 16.64
CA ASN A 190 22.65 25.91 15.95
C ASN A 190 23.11 27.00 14.97
N MET A 191 24.13 27.80 15.33
CA MET A 191 24.70 28.78 14.40
C MET A 191 25.39 28.12 13.20
N ALA A 192 26.08 26.99 13.41
CA ALA A 192 26.70 26.24 12.32
C ALA A 192 25.66 25.53 11.44
N GLU A 193 24.53 25.12 12.00
CA GLU A 193 23.37 24.63 11.26
C GLU A 193 22.80 25.72 10.34
N GLU A 194 22.54 26.93 10.86
CA GLU A 194 21.98 28.04 10.08
C GLU A 194 22.94 28.62 9.01
N MET A 195 24.25 28.49 9.20
CA MET A 195 25.27 29.03 8.28
C MET A 195 25.77 28.00 7.25
N SER A 196 25.52 26.72 7.46
CA SER A 196 25.85 25.68 6.48
C SER A 196 24.87 25.76 5.32
N LYS A 197 25.36 25.54 4.09
CA LYS A 197 24.51 25.42 2.89
C LYS A 197 23.97 24.00 2.69
N ASP A 198 24.58 23.06 3.42
CA ASP A 198 24.27 21.64 3.39
C ASP A 198 23.28 21.26 4.52
N CYS A 199 22.99 22.22 5.40
CA CYS A 199 21.78 22.32 6.19
C CYS A 199 20.90 23.42 5.52
#